data_AF-A0A671L8V6-F1
#
_entry.id   AF-A0A671L8V6-F1
#
_cell.length_a   1.000
_cell.length_b   1.000
_cell.length_c   1.000
_cell.angle_alpha   90.00
_cell.angle_beta   90.00
_cell.angle_gamma   90.00
#
_symmetry.space_group_name_H-M   'P 1'
#
loop_
_entity.id
_entity.type
_entity.pdbx_description
1 polymer ?
#
loop_
_entity_poly.entity_id
_entity_poly.type
_entity_poly.pdbx_seq_one_letter_code
_entity_poly.pdbx_strand_id
1 'polypeptide(L)'
;WLWFNDIQSRIRTETGRRTKRARKGPKPCSLHEIELTVSELGLGYESDETVSFRYCSGKCIHERRRRGRDNVKKDKARNAPCCRPTKFEKKMSFFDNKDRFYTIQNVSARACGCGSLV
;
A
#
# COMPACT_ATOMS: atom_id res chain seq x y z
N TRP A 1 -20.04 0.29 -2.03
CA TRP A 1 -19.74 1.62 -2.60
C TRP A 1 -19.43 2.68 -1.55
N LEU A 2 -20.32 2.99 -0.60
CA LEU A 2 -20.04 3.98 0.47
C LEU A 2 -18.87 3.58 1.38
N TRP A 3 -18.81 2.30 1.75
CA TRP A 3 -17.78 1.75 2.63
C TRP A 3 -16.35 1.86 2.09
N PHE A 4 -16.13 1.56 0.81
CA PHE A 4 -14.81 1.70 0.17
C PHE A 4 -14.36 3.17 0.11
N ASN A 5 -15.31 4.10 -0.06
CA ASN A 5 -15.01 5.53 -0.01
C ASN A 5 -14.60 5.98 1.39
N ASP A 6 -15.18 5.40 2.44
CA ASP A 6 -14.80 5.70 3.82
C ASP A 6 -13.36 5.25 4.11
N ILE A 7 -13.01 4.01 3.75
CA ILE A 7 -11.64 3.48 3.85
C ILE A 7 -10.65 4.39 3.09
N GLN A 8 -10.99 4.78 1.86
CA GLN A 8 -10.17 5.70 1.07
C GLN A 8 -10.06 7.08 1.72
N SER A 9 -11.09 7.54 2.43
CA SER A 9 -11.05 8.80 3.17
C SER A 9 -10.11 8.71 4.38
N ARG A 10 -10.14 7.61 5.13
CA ARG A 10 -9.23 7.32 6.26
C ARG A 10 -7.77 7.26 5.79
N ILE A 11 -7.51 6.57 4.69
CA ILE A 11 -6.18 6.55 4.05
C ILE A 11 -5.71 7.98 3.70
N ARG A 12 -6.60 8.82 3.16
CA ARG A 12 -6.27 10.20 2.77
C ARG A 12 -6.02 11.11 3.97
N THR A 13 -6.78 10.97 5.06
CA THR A 13 -6.59 11.78 6.28
C THR A 13 -5.28 11.40 6.97
N GLU A 14 -4.97 10.11 7.05
CA GLU A 14 -3.74 9.57 7.62
C GLU A 14 -2.50 9.98 6.82
N THR A 15 -2.63 10.02 5.49
CA THR A 15 -1.54 10.45 4.60
C THR A 15 -1.41 11.97 4.43
N GLY A 16 -2.38 12.78 4.87
CA GLY A 16 -2.52 14.17 4.45
C GLY A 16 -3.25 15.13 5.39
N ARG A 17 -2.52 15.66 6.39
CA ARG A 17 -2.89 16.88 7.13
C ARG A 17 -1.81 17.96 7.10
N ARG A 18 -1.07 18.11 5.99
CA ARG A 18 -0.05 19.16 5.82
C ARG A 18 -0.45 20.17 4.75
N THR A 19 -0.41 21.44 5.13
CA THR A 19 -0.86 22.61 4.36
C THR A 19 -0.24 22.67 2.95
N LYS A 20 -1.03 23.16 1.99
CA LYS A 20 -0.72 23.27 0.55
C LYS A 20 0.65 23.89 0.20
N ARG A 21 1.32 24.59 1.13
CA ARG A 21 2.52 25.40 0.90
C ARG A 21 3.85 24.62 1.00
N ALA A 22 3.85 23.36 1.46
CA ALA A 22 5.05 22.52 1.50
C ALA A 22 4.82 21.21 0.72
N ARG A 23 4.43 21.28 -0.55
CA ARG A 23 4.36 20.11 -1.43
C ARG A 23 5.78 19.61 -1.71
N LYS A 24 6.38 18.91 -0.72
CA LYS A 24 7.39 17.89 -1.00
C LYS A 24 6.74 16.97 -2.03
N GLY A 25 7.44 16.71 -3.14
CA GLY A 25 6.90 15.97 -4.27
C GLY A 25 6.23 14.64 -3.88
N PRO A 26 5.58 13.95 -4.82
CA PRO A 26 4.90 12.68 -4.54
C PRO A 26 5.79 11.75 -3.70
N LYS A 27 5.23 11.21 -2.60
CA LYS A 27 5.97 10.38 -1.64
C LYS A 27 6.63 9.20 -2.39
N PRO A 28 7.90 8.86 -2.06
CA PRO A 28 8.55 7.68 -2.63
C PRO A 28 7.79 6.42 -2.22
N CYS A 29 8.04 5.30 -2.91
CA CYS A 29 7.52 3.99 -2.52
C CYS A 29 7.85 3.69 -1.05
N SER A 30 6.82 3.56 -0.22
CA SER A 30 6.96 3.33 1.22
C SER A 30 5.89 2.36 1.71
N LEU A 31 6.15 1.77 2.88
CA LEU A 31 5.18 0.99 3.61
C LEU A 31 4.23 1.94 4.35
N HIS A 32 2.94 1.66 4.28
CA HIS A 32 1.89 2.35 5.00
C HIS A 32 1.16 1.33 5.87
N GLU A 33 0.65 1.79 7.00
CA GLU A 33 -0.09 1.00 7.97
C GLU A 33 -1.45 1.67 8.16
N ILE A 34 -2.50 0.87 8.24
CA ILE A 34 -3.87 1.32 8.48
C ILE A 34 -4.60 0.28 9.33
N GLU A 35 -5.45 0.75 10.23
CA GLU A 35 -6.33 -0.11 11.02
C GLU A 35 -7.67 -0.29 10.28
N LEU A 36 -8.01 -1.54 10.01
CA LEU A 36 -9.23 -1.94 9.32
C LEU A 36 -9.85 -3.14 10.02
N THR A 37 -11.16 -3.33 9.92
CA THR A 37 -11.77 -4.59 10.33
C THR A 37 -11.41 -5.72 9.36
N VAL A 38 -11.52 -6.96 9.81
CA VAL A 38 -11.31 -8.13 8.93
C VAL A 38 -12.30 -8.14 7.76
N SER A 39 -13.55 -7.75 8.02
CA SER A 39 -14.55 -7.55 6.97
C SER A 39 -14.10 -6.48 5.95
N GLU A 40 -13.40 -5.45 6.43
CA GLU A 40 -12.76 -4.38 5.64
C GLU A 40 -11.66 -4.82 4.68
N LEU A 41 -11.05 -5.97 4.92
CA LEU A 41 -10.08 -6.53 3.99
C LEU A 41 -10.73 -7.11 2.72
N GLY A 42 -12.04 -7.38 2.73
CA GLY A 42 -12.75 -7.94 1.57
C GLY A 42 -12.33 -9.37 1.22
N LEU A 43 -11.81 -10.12 2.20
CA LEU A 43 -11.38 -11.52 2.03
C LEU A 43 -12.53 -12.54 2.15
N GLY A 44 -13.77 -12.08 2.37
CA GLY A 44 -14.96 -12.92 2.54
C GLY A 44 -15.16 -13.45 3.96
N TYR A 45 -14.44 -12.92 4.95
CA TYR A 45 -14.66 -13.19 6.37
C TYR A 45 -15.54 -12.09 6.98
N GLU A 46 -16.52 -12.46 7.80
CA GLU A 46 -17.40 -11.53 8.53
C GLU A 46 -16.94 -11.41 9.98
N SER A 47 -16.00 -10.50 10.23
CA SER A 47 -15.48 -10.24 11.56
C SER A 47 -15.32 -8.74 11.82
N ASP A 48 -15.71 -8.34 13.02
CA ASP A 48 -15.56 -6.97 13.54
C ASP A 48 -14.20 -6.74 14.22
N GLU A 49 -13.33 -7.76 14.25
CA GLU A 49 -11.98 -7.66 14.78
C GLU A 49 -11.16 -6.64 13.97
N THR A 50 -10.55 -5.69 14.68
CA THR A 50 -9.73 -4.64 14.06
C THR A 50 -8.27 -5.07 14.00
N VAL A 51 -7.66 -4.90 12.83
CA VAL A 51 -6.32 -5.40 12.53
C VAL A 51 -5.45 -4.35 11.86
N SER A 52 -4.16 -4.35 12.18
CA SER A 52 -3.17 -3.48 11.54
C SER A 52 -2.73 -4.05 10.19
N PHE A 53 -3.33 -3.51 9.13
CA PHE A 53 -3.03 -3.88 7.76
C PHE A 53 -1.95 -2.97 7.19
N ARG A 54 -0.91 -3.58 6.62
CA ARG A 54 0.18 -2.85 5.96
C ARG A 54 0.15 -3.04 4.46
N TYR A 55 0.34 -1.95 3.72
CA TYR A 55 0.32 -1.94 2.27
C TYR A 55 1.41 -1.06 1.67
N CYS A 56 1.78 -1.34 0.43
CA CYS A 56 2.79 -0.58 -0.29
C CYS A 56 2.14 0.44 -1.22
N SER A 57 2.51 1.70 -1.07
CA SER A 57 2.08 2.75 -2.00
C SER A 57 3.13 3.85 -2.13
N GLY A 58 3.12 4.54 -3.27
CA GLY A 58 4.04 5.63 -3.57
C GLY A 58 4.63 5.54 -4.97
N LYS A 59 5.47 6.50 -5.32
CA LYS A 59 6.12 6.54 -6.64
C LYS A 59 7.51 5.94 -6.59
N CYS A 60 7.81 5.10 -7.57
CA CYS A 60 9.15 4.65 -7.84
C CYS A 60 9.81 5.63 -8.82
N ILE A 61 10.81 6.36 -8.35
CA ILE A 61 11.62 7.22 -9.20
C ILE A 61 12.74 6.34 -9.75
N HIS A 62 12.89 6.26 -11.08
CA HIS A 62 14.11 5.72 -11.66
C HIS A 62 15.26 6.60 -11.20
N GLU A 63 16.17 6.08 -10.37
CA GLU A 63 17.47 6.67 -10.23
C GLU A 63 18.18 6.49 -11.58
N ARG A 64 17.99 7.45 -12.48
CA ARG A 64 18.87 7.60 -13.63
C ARG A 64 20.27 7.76 -13.04
N ARG A 65 21.06 6.67 -13.02
CA ARG A 65 22.52 6.78 -12.90
C ARG A 65 22.93 7.91 -13.84
N ARG A 66 23.48 8.99 -13.28
CA ARG A 66 23.89 10.17 -14.05
C ARG A 66 24.88 9.75 -15.13
N ARG A 67 24.41 9.56 -16.36
CA ARG A 67 25.21 9.63 -17.57
C ARG A 67 24.43 10.44 -18.59
N GLY A 68 25.00 11.58 -18.97
CA GLY A 68 24.64 12.32 -20.17
C GLY A 68 23.32 13.08 -20.10
N ARG A 69 23.39 14.38 -20.41
CA ARG A 69 22.26 15.17 -20.85
C ARG A 69 21.63 14.44 -22.04
N ASP A 70 20.37 14.03 -21.93
CA ASP A 70 19.52 13.85 -23.11
C ASP A 70 18.05 13.86 -22.72
N ASN A 71 17.36 14.90 -23.21
CA ASN A 71 15.92 15.07 -23.16
C ASN A 71 15.26 14.07 -24.13
N VAL A 72 15.18 12.80 -23.73
CA VAL A 72 14.37 11.82 -24.45
C VAL A 72 13.10 11.53 -23.65
N LYS A 73 11.98 12.07 -24.13
CA LYS A 73 10.63 11.59 -23.83
C LYS A 73 10.53 10.14 -24.38
N LYS A 74 11.13 9.18 -23.66
CA LYS A 74 11.05 7.76 -23.98
C LYS A 74 9.84 7.16 -23.29
N ASP A 75 8.99 6.49 -24.06
CA ASP A 75 7.75 5.79 -23.69
C ASP A 75 7.67 5.37 -22.22
N LYS A 76 6.97 6.18 -21.42
CA LYS A 76 6.88 6.04 -19.96
C LYS A 76 5.88 4.98 -19.49
N ALA A 77 5.22 4.25 -20.39
CA ALA A 77 4.02 3.48 -20.04
C ALA A 77 4.25 1.98 -19.80
N ARG A 78 5.29 1.34 -20.36
CA ARG A 78 5.41 -0.14 -20.29
C ARG A 78 6.34 -0.70 -19.20
N ASN A 79 7.42 -0.03 -18.83
CA ASN A 79 8.44 -0.60 -17.92
C ASN A 79 8.74 0.25 -16.66
N ALA A 80 7.89 1.23 -16.34
CA ALA A 80 8.06 2.00 -15.11
C ALA A 80 7.87 1.06 -13.89
N PRO A 81 8.81 1.02 -12.94
CA PRO A 81 8.72 0.13 -11.80
C PRO A 81 7.51 0.50 -10.94
N CYS A 82 6.72 -0.51 -10.57
CA CYS A 82 5.60 -0.32 -9.65
C CYS A 82 6.06 -0.58 -8.22
N CYS A 83 5.47 0.13 -7.26
CA CYS A 83 5.70 -0.11 -5.84
C CYS A 83 4.94 -1.38 -5.44
N ARG A 84 5.65 -2.48 -5.17
CA ARG A 84 5.07 -3.76 -4.76
C ARG A 84 5.64 -4.24 -3.42
N PRO A 85 4.87 -5.04 -2.67
CA PRO A 85 5.40 -5.77 -1.52
C PRO A 85 6.53 -6.71 -1.96
N THR A 86 7.65 -6.67 -1.25
CA THR A 86 8.78 -7.62 -1.42
C THR A 86 8.75 -8.72 -0.38
N LYS A 87 8.13 -8.45 0.78
CA LYS A 87 7.93 -9.40 1.87
C LYS A 87 6.53 -9.20 2.44
N PHE A 88 5.92 -10.29 2.87
CA PHE A 88 4.66 -10.30 3.59
C PHE A 88 4.86 -10.77 5.03
N GLU A 89 3.90 -10.46 5.89
CA GLU A 89 3.84 -11.07 7.21
C GLU A 89 3.50 -12.56 7.12
N LYS A 90 4.11 -13.34 8.02
CA LYS A 90 4.06 -14.80 7.96
C LYS A 90 2.67 -15.35 8.28
N LYS A 91 2.04 -14.83 9.34
CA LYS A 91 0.73 -15.25 9.82
C LYS A 91 0.05 -14.08 10.49
N MET A 92 -1.22 -13.93 10.21
CA MET A 92 -2.09 -12.95 10.85
C MET A 92 -3.35 -13.69 11.27
N SER A 93 -3.68 -13.60 12.55
CA SER A 93 -4.79 -14.36 13.11
C SER A 93 -5.83 -13.44 13.71
N PHE A 94 -7.09 -13.82 13.52
CA PHE A 94 -8.25 -13.05 13.96
C PHE A 94 -9.36 -14.00 14.40
N PHE A 95 -10.30 -13.47 15.18
CA PHE A 95 -11.51 -14.15 15.58
C PHE A 95 -12.67 -13.74 14.66
N ASP A 96 -13.50 -14.71 14.30
CA ASP A 96 -14.78 -14.51 13.62
C ASP A 96 -15.87 -14.09 14.62
N ASN A 97 -17.00 -13.59 14.15
CA ASN A 97 -18.15 -13.23 15.00
C ASN A 97 -18.80 -14.44 15.71
N LYS A 98 -18.28 -15.65 15.45
CA LYS A 98 -18.67 -16.93 16.08
C LYS A 98 -17.57 -17.50 16.98
N ASP A 99 -16.63 -16.66 17.44
CA ASP A 99 -15.46 -17.03 18.25
C ASP A 99 -14.56 -18.09 17.60
N ARG A 100 -14.60 -18.21 16.27
CA ARG A 100 -13.74 -19.13 15.53
C ARG A 100 -12.44 -18.43 15.16
N PHE A 101 -11.33 -19.09 15.43
CA PHE A 101 -10.01 -18.57 15.08
C PHE A 101 -9.66 -18.89 13.63
N TYR A 102 -9.21 -17.87 12.90
CA TYR A 102 -8.69 -18.01 11.54
C TYR A 102 -7.27 -17.47 11.46
N THR A 103 -6.45 -18.10 10.62
CA THR A 103 -5.10 -17.64 10.32
C THR A 103 -4.94 -17.47 8.83
N ILE A 104 -4.70 -16.23 8.40
CA ILE A 104 -4.40 -15.87 7.01
C ILE A 104 -2.92 -15.57 6.85
N GLN A 105 -2.40 -15.81 5.65
CA GLN A 105 -0.99 -15.61 5.31
C GLN A 105 -0.89 -14.76 4.04
N ASN A 106 0.22 -14.06 3.85
CA ASN A 106 0.49 -13.25 2.65
C ASN A 106 -0.50 -12.12 2.37
N VAL A 107 -1.15 -11.60 3.41
CA VAL A 107 -2.12 -10.49 3.29
C VAL A 107 -1.45 -9.15 3.60
N SER A 108 -0.83 -9.01 4.77
CA SER A 108 -0.18 -7.76 5.20
C SER A 108 1.26 -7.67 4.68
N ALA A 109 1.63 -6.53 4.07
CA ALA A 109 2.99 -6.28 3.57
C ALA A 109 3.97 -5.95 4.72
N ARG A 110 5.19 -6.46 4.64
CA ARG A 110 6.25 -6.16 5.62
C ARG A 110 7.36 -5.28 5.06
N ALA A 111 7.58 -5.33 3.75
CA ALA A 111 8.55 -4.49 3.07
C ALA A 111 8.08 -4.15 1.66
N CYS A 112 8.42 -2.96 1.19
CA CYS A 112 8.08 -2.46 -0.14
C CYS A 112 9.33 -2.30 -0.99
N GLY A 113 9.19 -2.51 -2.30
CA GLY A 113 10.27 -2.32 -3.25
C GLY A 113 9.76 -1.81 -4.59
N CYS A 114 10.67 -1.20 -5.34
CA CYS A 114 10.43 -0.77 -6.70
C CYS A 114 10.99 -1.82 -7.66
N GLY A 115 10.11 -2.53 -8.37
CA GLY A 115 10.49 -3.52 -9.37
C GLY A 115 9.86 -3.19 -10.72
N SER A 116 10.64 -3.29 -11.80
CA SER A 116 10.08 -3.42 -13.15
C SER A 116 9.53 -4.83 -13.26
N LEU A 117 8.33 -5.00 -13.82
CA LEU A 117 7.85 -6.32 -14.25
C LEU A 117 8.94 -6.94 -15.12
N VAL A 118 9.57 -8.00 -14.63
CA VAL A 118 10.49 -8.84 -15.40
C VAL A 118 9.66 -9.88 -16.11
#